data_AF-A0A3Q3W7Y3-F1
#
_entry.id   AF-A0A3Q3W7Y3-F1
#
_cell.length_a   1.000
_cell.length_b   1.000
_cell.length_c   1.000
_cell.angle_alpha   90.00
_cell.angle_beta   90.00
_cell.angle_gamma   90.00
#
_symmetry.space_group_name_H-M   'P 1'
#
loop_
_entity.id
_entity.type
_entity.pdbx_description
1 polymer ?
#
loop_
_entity_poly.entity_id
_entity_poly.type
_entity_poly.pdbx_seq_one_letter_code
_entity_poly.pdbx_strand_id
1 'polypeptide(L)'
;AGFPVTMPGGQQPQKHYGITSAISLAPPRDIDHEYTKKLCDAMKPFGVFEDEEELNHRLAVLGKLNNFVKEWIAEISELKNLPPSAISCVGGKIFTFGSYRLGVHTKGMISFYVGMVSDNI
;
A
#
# COMPACT_ATOMS: atom_id res chain seq x y z
N ALA A 1 41.38 20.58 41.60
CA ALA A 1 39.95 20.57 41.28
C ALA A 1 39.79 20.19 39.82
N GLY A 2 39.33 18.96 39.54
CA GLY A 2 39.04 18.50 38.19
C GLY A 2 37.66 17.87 38.22
N PHE A 3 36.72 18.46 37.49
CA PHE A 3 35.38 17.90 37.31
C PHE A 3 35.41 16.97 36.10
N PRO A 4 34.82 15.77 36.16
CA PRO A 4 34.74 14.88 35.01
C PRO A 4 33.66 15.39 34.04
N VAL A 5 34.01 15.48 32.76
CA VAL A 5 33.05 15.72 31.68
C VAL A 5 32.46 14.37 31.29
N THR A 6 31.19 14.14 31.63
CA THR A 6 30.43 12.99 31.16
C THR A 6 29.94 13.30 29.75
N MET A 7 30.46 12.59 28.74
CA MET A 7 29.97 12.65 27.36
C MET A 7 28.64 11.87 27.27
N PRO A 8 27.52 12.45 26.79
CA PRO A 8 26.35 11.65 26.48
C PRO A 8 26.60 10.86 25.19
N GLY A 9 26.34 9.55 25.25
CA GLY A 9 26.46 8.64 24.13
C GLY A 9 25.61 9.06 22.92
N GLY A 10 26.11 8.72 21.73
CA GLY A 10 25.49 9.05 20.46
C GLY A 10 24.05 8.55 20.36
N GLN A 11 23.10 9.48 20.35
CA GLN A 11 21.75 9.22 19.88
C GLN A 11 21.77 9.13 18.36
N GLN A 12 21.38 7.97 17.82
CA GLN A 12 21.06 7.86 16.40
C GLN A 12 19.97 8.89 16.05
N PRO A 13 20.07 9.60 14.92
CA PRO A 13 19.08 10.61 14.56
C PRO A 13 17.71 9.95 14.44
N GLN A 14 16.73 10.46 15.20
CA GLN A 14 15.33 10.05 15.05
C GLN A 14 14.90 10.27 13.60
N LYS A 15 14.54 9.17 12.94
CA LYS A 15 14.01 9.21 11.58
C LYS A 15 12.68 9.98 11.61
N HIS A 16 12.69 11.20 11.05
CA HIS A 16 11.48 12.01 10.87
C HIS A 16 11.08 11.99 9.41
N TYR A 17 9.78 12.10 9.15
CA TYR A 17 9.23 12.14 7.80
C TYR A 17 9.12 13.60 7.35
N GLY A 18 9.61 13.91 6.14
CA GLY A 18 9.59 15.26 5.56
C GLY A 18 10.96 15.94 5.57
N ILE A 19 10.99 17.19 5.06
CA ILE A 19 12.23 17.99 4.93
C ILE A 19 12.46 18.98 6.10
N THR A 20 11.47 19.14 6.98
CA THR A 20 11.54 20.00 8.17
C THR A 20 11.20 19.22 9.42
N SER A 21 11.63 19.72 10.58
CA SER A 21 11.29 19.16 11.89
C SER A 21 9.78 19.15 12.15
N ALA A 22 9.34 18.22 13.02
CA ALA A 22 7.96 18.15 13.47
C ALA A 22 7.56 19.42 14.26
N ILE A 23 6.33 19.90 14.04
CA ILE A 23 5.77 21.06 14.78
C ILE A 23 5.47 20.67 16.23
N SER A 24 5.00 19.44 16.45
CA SER A 24 4.73 18.88 17.77
C SER A 24 4.99 17.38 17.76
N LEU A 25 5.58 16.88 18.85
CA LEU A 25 5.75 15.45 19.12
C LEU A 25 4.82 14.98 20.26
N ALA A 26 3.87 15.82 20.69
CA ALA A 26 2.95 15.48 21.75
C ALA A 26 1.98 14.36 21.31
N PRO A 27 1.80 13.31 22.12
CA PRO A 27 0.82 12.27 21.83
C PRO A 27 -0.61 12.79 21.99
N PRO A 28 -1.61 12.12 21.37
CA PRO A 28 -3.02 12.45 21.57
C PRO A 28 -3.43 12.23 23.04
N ARG A 29 -4.31 13.10 23.54
CA ARG A 29 -4.93 12.98 24.86
C ARG A 29 -6.18 12.10 24.79
N ASP A 30 -6.71 11.71 25.94
CA ASP A 30 -7.91 10.86 26.02
C ASP A 30 -9.12 11.47 25.29
N ILE A 31 -9.30 12.80 25.41
CA ILE A 31 -10.38 13.51 24.71
C ILE A 31 -10.23 13.47 23.19
N ASP A 32 -9.00 13.45 22.68
CA ASP A 32 -8.73 13.41 21.25
C ASP A 32 -9.17 12.04 20.68
N HIS A 33 -9.01 10.95 21.44
CA HIS A 33 -9.51 9.62 21.09
C HIS A 33 -11.05 9.56 21.05
N GLU A 34 -11.72 10.21 22.02
CA GLU A 34 -13.18 10.30 22.04
C GLU A 34 -13.70 11.01 20.79
N TYR A 35 -13.05 12.11 20.40
CA TYR A 35 -13.42 12.84 19.18
C TYR A 35 -13.12 12.06 17.90
N THR A 36 -12.02 11.32 17.84
CA THR A 36 -11.75 10.41 16.71
C THR A 36 -12.86 9.38 16.56
N LYS A 37 -13.34 8.79 17.67
CA LYS A 37 -14.46 7.83 17.63
C LYS A 37 -15.75 8.48 17.11
N LYS A 38 -16.10 9.67 17.62
CA LYS A 38 -17.27 10.43 17.15
C LYS A 38 -17.19 10.76 15.65
N LEU A 39 -16.00 11.11 15.16
CA LEU A 39 -15.76 11.33 13.74
C LEU A 39 -16.02 10.05 12.92
N CYS A 40 -15.43 8.93 13.33
CA CYS A 40 -15.66 7.64 12.65
C CYS A 40 -17.15 7.28 12.61
N ASP A 41 -17.87 7.45 13.72
CA ASP A 41 -19.30 7.15 13.80
C ASP A 41 -20.13 8.08 12.91
N ALA A 42 -19.79 9.38 12.86
CA ALA A 42 -20.46 10.34 11.98
C ALA A 42 -20.22 10.07 10.49
N MET A 43 -19.11 9.43 10.13
CA MET A 43 -18.77 9.11 8.74
C MET A 43 -19.43 7.84 8.21
N LYS A 44 -19.79 6.89 9.08
CA LYS A 44 -20.43 5.61 8.69
C LYS A 44 -21.66 5.76 7.78
N PRO A 45 -22.62 6.67 8.06
CA PRO A 45 -23.82 6.81 7.21
C PRO A 45 -23.52 7.24 5.77
N PHE A 46 -22.36 7.83 5.52
CA PHE A 46 -21.94 8.27 4.18
C PHE A 46 -21.31 7.15 3.35
N GLY A 47 -21.21 5.92 3.88
CA GLY A 47 -20.67 4.77 3.14
C GLY A 47 -19.20 4.91 2.76
N VAL A 48 -18.43 5.68 3.54
CA VAL A 48 -17.00 5.91 3.28
C VAL A 48 -16.12 4.71 3.63
N PHE A 49 -16.65 3.77 4.42
CA PHE A 49 -15.98 2.54 4.78
C PHE A 49 -16.51 1.41 3.89
N GLU A 50 -15.59 0.59 3.40
CA GLU A 50 -15.91 -0.63 2.66
C GLU A 50 -16.27 -1.77 3.62
N ASP A 51 -17.21 -2.61 3.21
CA ASP A 51 -17.60 -3.80 3.98
C ASP A 51 -16.62 -4.96 3.68
N GLU A 52 -16.47 -5.88 4.63
CA GLU A 52 -15.53 -7.01 4.49
C GLU A 52 -15.88 -7.90 3.28
N GLU A 53 -17.17 -8.08 2.99
CA GLU A 53 -17.64 -8.82 1.82
C GLU A 53 -17.24 -8.14 0.51
N GLU A 54 -17.32 -6.80 0.44
CA GLU A 54 -16.92 -6.05 -0.76
C GLU A 54 -15.41 -6.10 -0.95
N LEU A 55 -14.63 -5.98 0.15
CA LEU A 55 -13.18 -6.15 0.12
C LEU A 55 -12.80 -7.55 -0.39
N ASN A 56 -13.41 -8.61 0.15
CA ASN A 56 -13.17 -9.99 -0.27
C ASN A 56 -13.54 -10.22 -1.74
N HIS A 57 -14.66 -9.65 -2.18
CA HIS A 57 -15.07 -9.70 -3.59
C HIS A 57 -14.02 -9.03 -4.49
N ARG A 58 -13.47 -7.88 -4.09
CA ARG A 58 -12.43 -7.19 -4.84
C ARG A 58 -11.12 -7.96 -4.92
N LEU A 59 -10.70 -8.59 -3.82
CA LEU A 59 -9.52 -9.45 -3.81
C LEU A 59 -9.70 -10.65 -4.75
N ALA A 60 -10.89 -11.27 -4.77
CA ALA A 60 -11.19 -12.35 -5.70
C ALA A 60 -11.15 -11.88 -7.17
N VAL A 61 -11.70 -10.70 -7.47
CA VAL A 61 -11.65 -10.11 -8.82
C VAL A 61 -10.21 -9.80 -9.22
N LEU A 62 -9.40 -9.21 -8.34
CA LEU A 62 -7.98 -8.94 -8.62
C LEU A 62 -7.18 -10.22 -8.85
N GLY A 63 -7.48 -11.29 -8.10
CA GLY A 63 -6.88 -12.59 -8.32
C GLY A 63 -7.18 -13.16 -9.72
N LYS A 64 -8.46 -13.09 -10.14
CA LYS A 64 -8.87 -13.51 -11.50
C LYS A 64 -8.21 -12.65 -12.58
N LEU A 65 -8.21 -11.33 -12.39
CA LEU A 65 -7.58 -10.39 -13.31
C LEU A 65 -6.09 -10.67 -13.47
N ASN A 66 -5.40 -10.98 -12.37
CA ASN A 66 -3.97 -11.32 -12.39
C ASN A 66 -3.70 -12.60 -13.18
N ASN A 67 -4.60 -13.60 -13.11
CA ASN A 67 -4.48 -14.80 -13.93
C ASN A 67 -4.68 -14.50 -15.41
N PHE A 68 -5.72 -13.74 -15.77
CA PHE A 68 -5.95 -13.33 -17.17
C PHE A 68 -4.79 -12.52 -17.74
N VAL A 69 -4.17 -11.65 -16.94
CA VAL A 69 -2.99 -10.90 -17.35
C VAL A 69 -1.81 -11.83 -17.64
N LYS A 70 -1.58 -12.84 -16.81
CA LYS A 70 -0.50 -13.82 -17.03
C LYS A 70 -0.74 -14.66 -18.28
N GLU A 71 -1.96 -15.13 -18.48
CA GLU A 71 -2.37 -15.88 -19.69
C GLU A 71 -2.16 -15.03 -20.94
N TRP A 72 -2.68 -13.80 -20.94
CA TRP A 72 -2.51 -12.86 -22.05
C TRP A 72 -1.04 -12.55 -22.37
N ILE A 73 -0.20 -12.39 -21.34
CA ILE A 73 1.24 -12.16 -21.51
C ILE A 73 1.93 -13.39 -22.11
N ALA A 74 1.54 -14.60 -21.70
CA ALA A 74 2.06 -15.84 -22.28
C ALA A 74 1.67 -15.96 -23.77
N GLU A 75 0.40 -15.71 -24.11
CA GLU A 75 -0.09 -15.73 -25.50
C GLU A 75 0.65 -14.72 -26.40
N ILE A 76 0.85 -13.48 -25.92
CA ILE A 76 1.60 -12.46 -26.66
C ILE A 76 3.08 -12.85 -26.82
N SER A 77 3.65 -13.52 -25.83
CA SER A 77 5.04 -13.98 -25.86
C SER A 77 5.25 -15.09 -26.89
N GLU A 78 4.30 -16.02 -27.00
CA GLU A 78 4.27 -17.04 -28.05
C GLU A 78 4.12 -16.42 -29.44
N LEU A 79 3.18 -15.48 -29.61
CA LEU A 79 2.97 -14.78 -30.89
C LEU A 79 4.20 -14.02 -31.36
N LYS A 80 5.00 -13.49 -30.42
CA LYS A 80 6.26 -12.79 -30.70
C LYS A 80 7.45 -13.73 -30.91
N ASN A 81 7.25 -15.05 -30.93
CA ASN A 81 8.29 -16.07 -31.10
C ASN A 81 9.43 -15.93 -30.06
N LEU A 82 9.10 -15.60 -28.81
CA LEU A 82 10.09 -15.61 -27.76
C LEU A 82 10.57 -17.05 -27.49
N PRO A 83 11.84 -17.26 -27.10
CA PRO A 83 12.33 -18.58 -26.74
C PRO A 83 11.46 -19.20 -25.62
N PRO A 84 11.22 -20.53 -25.61
CA PRO A 84 10.46 -21.19 -24.56
C PRO A 84 11.02 -20.91 -23.15
N SER A 85 12.34 -20.76 -23.04
CA SER A 85 13.04 -20.38 -21.81
C SER A 85 12.76 -18.94 -21.34
N ALA A 86 12.38 -18.05 -22.25
CA ALA A 86 11.93 -16.69 -21.94
C ALA A 86 10.43 -16.69 -21.62
N ILE A 87 9.59 -17.43 -22.34
CA ILE A 87 8.15 -17.55 -22.07
C ILE A 87 7.91 -18.09 -20.65
N SER A 88 8.70 -19.07 -20.20
CA SER A 88 8.63 -19.59 -18.83
C SER A 88 9.10 -18.62 -17.75
N CYS A 89 9.81 -17.54 -18.14
CA CYS A 89 10.38 -16.54 -17.24
C CYS A 89 9.70 -15.15 -17.36
N VAL A 90 8.84 -14.96 -18.36
CA VAL A 90 8.08 -13.74 -18.58
C VAL A 90 6.84 -13.83 -17.71
N GLY A 91 6.94 -13.17 -16.55
CA GLY A 91 5.84 -12.96 -15.63
C GLY A 91 5.01 -11.72 -15.98
N GLY A 92 3.93 -11.55 -15.23
CA GLY A 92 3.08 -10.39 -15.25
C GLY A 92 2.46 -10.20 -13.88
N LYS A 93 2.42 -8.96 -13.40
CA LYS A 93 1.86 -8.66 -12.08
C LYS A 93 1.01 -7.42 -12.15
N ILE A 94 -0.15 -7.51 -11.52
CA ILE A 94 -1.02 -6.36 -11.34
C ILE A 94 -0.55 -5.60 -10.12
N PHE A 95 -0.45 -4.29 -10.28
CA PHE A 95 -0.20 -3.37 -9.18
C PHE A 95 -1.41 -2.46 -9.02
N THR A 96 -1.83 -2.34 -7.77
CA THR A 96 -2.86 -1.37 -7.40
C THR A 96 -2.21 -0.08 -6.94
N PHE A 97 -2.85 1.05 -7.25
CA PHE A 97 -2.40 2.37 -6.86
C PHE A 97 -3.61 3.25 -6.48
N GLY A 98 -3.35 4.50 -6.11
CA GLY A 98 -4.40 5.45 -5.76
C GLY A 98 -5.14 5.06 -4.48
N SER A 99 -6.38 5.53 -4.35
CA SER A 99 -7.22 5.38 -3.15
C SER A 99 -7.35 3.91 -2.70
N TYR A 100 -7.44 2.98 -3.66
CA TYR A 100 -7.54 1.55 -3.36
C TYR A 100 -6.30 1.00 -2.66
N ARG A 101 -5.10 1.36 -3.15
CA ARG A 101 -3.84 0.94 -2.51
C ARG A 101 -3.62 1.62 -1.16
N LEU A 102 -4.15 2.82 -0.98
CA LEU A 102 -4.06 3.59 0.26
C LEU A 102 -5.12 3.20 1.30
N GLY A 103 -6.11 2.36 0.95
CA GLY A 103 -7.18 1.93 1.86
C GLY A 103 -8.19 3.02 2.20
N VAL A 104 -8.29 4.06 1.36
CA VAL A 104 -9.23 5.19 1.53
C VAL A 104 -10.27 5.25 0.40
N HIS A 105 -10.41 4.17 -0.36
CA HIS A 105 -11.41 4.06 -1.41
C HIS A 105 -12.80 3.88 -0.83
N THR A 106 -13.79 4.49 -1.49
CA THR A 106 -15.20 4.27 -1.21
C THR A 106 -15.74 3.13 -2.08
N LYS A 107 -16.98 2.71 -1.79
CA LYS A 107 -17.68 1.67 -2.54
C LYS A 107 -17.67 1.96 -4.04
N GLY A 108 -17.43 0.93 -4.85
CA GLY A 108 -17.39 0.98 -6.32
C GLY A 108 -16.11 1.48 -7.01
N MET A 109 -15.06 1.97 -6.32
CA MET A 109 -13.86 2.51 -6.97
C MET A 109 -12.66 1.57 -6.93
N ILE A 110 -12.17 1.10 -8.09
CA ILE A 110 -10.91 0.35 -8.23
C ILE A 110 -10.06 1.00 -9.32
N SER A 111 -8.78 1.26 -9.02
CA SER A 111 -7.78 1.66 -10.01
C SER A 111 -6.57 0.74 -9.94
N PHE A 112 -6.18 0.18 -11.09
CA PHE A 112 -5.04 -0.71 -11.24
C PHE A 112 -4.31 -0.44 -12.55
N TYR A 113 -3.05 -0.85 -12.63
CA TYR A 113 -2.34 -0.96 -13.90
C TYR A 113 -1.64 -2.32 -13.99
N VAL A 114 -1.36 -2.75 -15.21
CA VAL A 114 -0.62 -3.98 -15.50
C VAL A 114 0.84 -3.65 -15.75
N GLY A 115 1.73 -4.25 -14.96
CA GLY A 115 3.17 -4.18 -15.17
C GLY A 115 3.74 -5.52 -15.62
N MET A 116 4.61 -5.51 -16.63
CA MET A 116 5.51 -6.63 -16.91
C MET A 116 6.58 -6.66 -15.83
N VAL A 117 6.73 -7.78 -15.14
CA VAL A 117 7.75 -7.96 -14.10
C VAL A 117 8.36 -9.32 -14.31
N SER A 118 9.69 -9.42 -14.20
CA SER A 118 10.33 -10.71 -14.08
C SER A 118 9.98 -11.29 -12.70
N ASP A 119 9.68 -12.59 -12.60
CA ASP A 119 9.25 -13.25 -11.35
C ASP A 119 10.31 -13.25 -10.21
N ASN A 120 11.42 -12.51 -10.37
CA ASN A 120 12.51 -12.32 -9.40
C ASN A 120 12.37 -11.07 -8.49
N ILE A 121 11.21 -10.42 -8.43
CA ILE A 121 10.94 -9.26 -7.54
C ILE A 121 9.72 -9.49 -6.64
#